data_AF-A0A2V5J3P7-F1
#
_entry.id   AF-A0A2V5J3P7-F1
#
_cell.length_a   1.000
_cell.length_b   1.000
_cell.length_c   1.000
_cell.angle_alpha   90.00
_cell.angle_beta   90.00
_cell.angle_gamma   90.00
#
_symmetry.space_group_name_H-M   'P 1'
#
loop_
_entity.id
_entity.type
_entity.pdbx_description
1 polymer ?
#
loop_
_entity_poly.entity_id
_entity_poly.type
_entity_poly.pdbx_seq_one_letter_code
_entity_poly.pdbx_strand_id
1 'polypeptide(L)'
;DRRGIHFLAHPEIEQQLHDFWKANPPNPDASDTTPSHHWMHYTDVPVLDVEKYGDGKTGRGNWDIVHTIPYCIGVLRAEIAADNPRKITKAIAVILLAHYLGDIHQPLHVGAEYFNEAGEPSDPDRGAPGLGDEGGNALSLVQNATAERKRHYYHSFHAYWDLDTVRNLTIGTPDEVPKEERENVYAPAKEKVIADFVANEPKNWRTPGDPKTWAEQWANEILPIAREAHTRMRFEHVHREEKDGRVFAKGEAHEIGTGYLDWSTAVVGDELHKAGWRLADLLQKVL
;
A
#
# COMPACT_ATOMS: atom_id res chain seq x y z
N ASP A 1 -6.46 13.03 20.05
CA ASP A 1 -5.35 13.77 19.42
C ASP A 1 -5.98 14.75 18.43
N ARG A 2 -5.60 16.03 18.42
CA ARG A 2 -6.14 17.05 17.48
C ARG A 2 -5.53 16.96 16.07
N ARG A 3 -4.64 15.99 15.83
CA ARG A 3 -3.92 15.79 14.57
C ARG A 3 -4.53 14.71 13.65
N GLY A 4 -5.67 14.14 14.03
CA GLY A 4 -6.40 13.17 13.18
C GLY A 4 -7.31 13.85 12.16
N ILE A 5 -7.76 13.10 11.15
CA ILE A 5 -8.85 13.53 10.27
C ILE A 5 -10.13 13.56 11.09
N HIS A 6 -10.68 14.76 11.30
CA HIS A 6 -11.93 14.98 12.02
C HIS A 6 -13.04 15.38 11.07
N PHE A 7 -14.15 14.66 11.11
CA PHE A 7 -15.35 14.99 10.36
C PHE A 7 -16.30 15.82 11.21
N LEU A 8 -15.86 16.99 11.66
CA LEU A 8 -16.61 17.85 12.61
C LEU A 8 -18.00 18.26 12.10
N ALA A 9 -18.16 18.35 10.77
CA ALA A 9 -19.46 18.63 10.14
C ALA A 9 -20.39 17.39 10.08
N HIS A 10 -19.87 16.20 10.37
CA HIS A 10 -20.56 14.90 10.31
C HIS A 10 -20.30 14.07 11.59
N PRO A 11 -20.82 14.51 12.76
CA PRO A 11 -20.53 13.89 14.06
C PRO A 11 -20.93 12.40 14.14
N GLU A 12 -21.95 11.98 13.40
CA GLU A 12 -22.34 10.57 13.33
C GLU A 12 -21.30 9.70 12.61
N ILE A 13 -20.68 10.21 11.54
CA ILE A 13 -19.60 9.51 10.82
C ILE A 13 -18.35 9.48 11.69
N GLU A 14 -18.04 10.59 12.38
CA GLU A 14 -16.93 10.65 13.34
C GLU A 14 -17.08 9.60 14.46
N GLN A 15 -18.29 9.46 15.02
CA GLN A 15 -18.56 8.43 16.01
C GLN A 15 -18.39 7.01 15.45
N GLN A 16 -18.85 6.75 14.22
CA GLN A 16 -18.68 5.45 13.57
C GLN A 16 -17.19 5.12 13.32
N LEU A 17 -16.37 6.11 12.96
CA LEU A 17 -14.92 5.93 12.81
C LEU A 17 -14.26 5.62 14.16
N HIS A 18 -14.68 6.28 15.24
CA HIS A 18 -14.20 5.96 16.59
C HIS A 18 -14.58 4.53 17.00
N ASP A 19 -15.79 4.10 16.68
CA ASP A 19 -16.27 2.75 17.01
C ASP A 19 -15.53 1.69 16.19
N PHE A 20 -15.28 1.95 14.89
CA PHE A 20 -14.40 1.14 14.05
C PHE A 20 -12.99 1.03 14.63
N TRP A 21 -12.37 2.16 14.98
CA TRP A 21 -11.01 2.16 15.52
C TRP A 21 -10.90 1.39 16.85
N LYS A 22 -11.89 1.53 17.75
CA LYS A 22 -11.94 0.77 19.00
C LYS A 22 -12.13 -0.73 18.77
N ALA A 23 -12.92 -1.10 17.76
CA ALA A 23 -13.14 -2.50 17.41
C ALA A 23 -11.93 -3.14 16.71
N ASN A 24 -10.99 -2.34 16.19
CA ASN A 24 -9.83 -2.81 15.42
C ASN A 24 -8.54 -2.06 15.86
N PRO A 25 -8.05 -2.29 17.10
CA PRO A 25 -6.97 -1.49 17.68
C PRO A 25 -5.64 -1.67 16.91
N PRO A 26 -4.79 -0.63 16.79
CA PRO A 26 -3.55 -0.66 15.97
C PRO A 26 -2.53 -1.71 16.45
N ASN A 27 -2.44 -1.89 17.77
CA ASN A 27 -1.57 -2.88 18.41
C ASN A 27 -2.47 -3.77 19.26
N PRO A 28 -3.04 -4.85 18.70
CA PRO A 28 -3.78 -5.81 19.52
C PRO A 28 -2.82 -6.38 20.56
N ASP A 29 -3.33 -6.63 21.76
CA ASP A 29 -2.57 -7.39 22.76
C ASP A 29 -2.23 -8.77 22.18
N ALA A 30 -1.09 -9.35 22.56
CA ALA A 30 -0.66 -10.65 21.99
C ALA A 30 -1.65 -11.80 22.24
N SER A 31 -2.59 -11.63 23.18
CA SER A 31 -3.68 -12.56 23.49
C SER A 31 -5.00 -12.22 22.80
N ASP A 32 -5.09 -11.09 22.10
CA ASP A 32 -6.31 -10.63 21.48
C ASP A 32 -6.57 -11.38 20.17
N THR A 33 -7.83 -11.80 19.99
CA THR A 33 -8.31 -12.42 18.73
C THR A 33 -8.80 -11.37 17.73
N THR A 34 -8.79 -10.10 18.15
CA THR A 34 -9.25 -8.95 17.38
C THR A 34 -8.19 -8.54 16.34
N PRO A 35 -8.55 -8.41 15.05
CA PRO A 35 -7.64 -7.88 14.06
C PRO A 35 -7.24 -6.43 14.33
N SER A 36 -5.98 -6.11 14.01
CA SER A 36 -5.54 -4.73 13.86
C SER A 36 -6.12 -4.13 12.59
N HIS A 37 -6.54 -2.86 12.63
CA HIS A 37 -6.85 -2.16 11.39
C HIS A 37 -5.61 -2.00 10.52
N HIS A 38 -4.38 -1.97 11.07
CA HIS A 38 -3.15 -1.88 10.27
C HIS A 38 -3.06 -3.04 9.27
N TRP A 39 -3.41 -4.25 9.67
CA TRP A 39 -3.36 -5.43 8.79
C TRP A 39 -4.30 -5.30 7.59
N MET A 40 -5.35 -4.49 7.68
CA MET A 40 -6.34 -4.31 6.63
C MET A 40 -5.84 -3.48 5.44
N HIS A 41 -4.66 -2.86 5.56
CA HIS A 41 -4.10 -1.96 4.56
C HIS A 41 -3.13 -2.63 3.59
N TYR A 42 -2.69 -3.87 3.85
CA TYR A 42 -1.64 -4.49 3.05
C TYR A 42 -1.75 -6.02 3.07
N THR A 43 -0.95 -6.66 2.23
CA THR A 43 -0.52 -8.06 2.31
C THR A 43 0.97 -8.10 1.94
N ASP A 44 1.76 -8.97 2.57
CA ASP A 44 3.21 -9.05 2.36
C ASP A 44 3.57 -10.29 1.52
N VAL A 45 3.00 -10.43 0.32
CA VAL A 45 3.29 -11.62 -0.51
C VAL A 45 4.78 -11.65 -0.88
N PRO A 46 5.49 -12.79 -0.69
CA PRO A 46 6.89 -12.91 -1.10
C PRO A 46 7.09 -12.60 -2.58
N VAL A 47 8.07 -11.75 -2.90
CA VAL A 47 8.34 -11.32 -4.28
C VAL A 47 9.56 -11.97 -4.92
N LEU A 48 10.34 -12.79 -4.19
CA LEU A 48 11.56 -13.43 -4.70
C LEU A 48 11.31 -14.32 -5.92
N ASP A 49 10.18 -15.03 -5.93
CA ASP A 49 9.70 -15.84 -7.04
C ASP A 49 8.43 -15.25 -7.66
N VAL A 50 8.11 -15.66 -8.89
CA VAL A 50 6.82 -15.29 -9.49
C VAL A 50 5.74 -16.09 -8.79
N GLU A 51 4.80 -15.38 -8.18
CA GLU A 51 3.73 -15.95 -7.38
C GLU A 51 2.44 -15.13 -7.51
N LYS A 52 1.29 -15.79 -7.39
CA LYS A 52 0.00 -15.15 -7.17
C LYS A 52 -0.34 -15.11 -5.68
N TYR A 53 -1.25 -14.22 -5.30
CA TYR A 53 -1.79 -14.16 -3.94
C TYR A 53 -2.28 -15.53 -3.44
N GLY A 54 -2.94 -16.33 -4.28
CA GLY A 54 -3.48 -17.62 -3.86
C GLY A 54 -2.49 -18.80 -3.78
N ASP A 55 -1.23 -18.63 -4.19
CA ASP A 55 -0.29 -19.77 -4.32
C ASP A 55 0.41 -20.14 -2.99
N GLY A 56 0.37 -19.26 -1.98
CA GLY A 56 1.19 -19.33 -0.77
C GLY A 56 0.44 -19.00 0.52
N LYS A 57 1.19 -18.87 1.62
CA LYS A 57 0.63 -18.56 2.94
C LYS A 57 1.37 -17.44 3.64
N THR A 58 2.66 -17.28 3.37
CA THR A 58 3.46 -16.24 4.03
C THR A 58 2.97 -14.86 3.61
N GLY A 59 2.88 -13.94 4.57
CA GLY A 59 2.41 -12.55 4.37
C GLY A 59 0.92 -12.36 4.06
N ARG A 60 0.14 -13.45 4.01
CA ARG A 60 -1.30 -13.45 3.71
C ARG A 60 -2.10 -13.63 4.99
N GLY A 61 -2.64 -12.53 5.50
CA GLY A 61 -3.37 -12.50 6.77
C GLY A 61 -4.87 -12.66 6.55
N ASN A 62 -5.58 -13.29 7.47
CA ASN A 62 -7.05 -13.45 7.40
C ASN A 62 -7.84 -12.12 7.36
N TRP A 63 -7.17 -11.00 7.63
CA TRP A 63 -7.71 -9.65 7.62
C TRP A 63 -6.86 -8.71 6.77
N ASP A 64 -6.06 -9.25 5.85
CA ASP A 64 -5.32 -8.44 4.90
C ASP A 64 -6.24 -7.66 3.96
N ILE A 65 -5.65 -6.79 3.14
CA ILE A 65 -6.40 -5.96 2.21
C ILE A 65 -7.24 -6.77 1.20
N VAL A 66 -6.77 -7.95 0.81
CA VAL A 66 -7.46 -8.84 -0.15
C VAL A 66 -8.74 -9.42 0.45
N HIS A 67 -8.79 -9.61 1.77
CA HIS A 67 -9.98 -10.04 2.48
C HIS A 67 -10.86 -8.88 2.98
N THR A 68 -10.28 -7.72 3.28
CA THR A 68 -11.05 -6.59 3.84
C THR A 68 -11.88 -5.85 2.78
N ILE A 69 -11.40 -5.75 1.54
CA ILE A 69 -12.18 -5.20 0.42
C ILE A 69 -13.52 -5.97 0.21
N PRO A 70 -13.53 -7.30 0.02
CA PRO A 70 -14.79 -8.04 -0.12
C PRO A 70 -15.66 -8.02 1.13
N TYR A 71 -15.08 -7.87 2.33
CA TYR A 71 -15.86 -7.64 3.55
C TYR A 71 -16.65 -6.32 3.47
N CYS A 72 -16.00 -5.23 3.07
CA CYS A 72 -16.66 -3.93 2.88
C CYS A 72 -17.77 -4.02 1.82
N ILE A 73 -17.52 -4.73 0.71
CA ILE A 73 -18.53 -4.99 -0.32
C ILE A 73 -19.74 -5.76 0.25
N GLY A 74 -19.50 -6.79 1.07
CA GLY A 74 -20.54 -7.55 1.75
C GLY A 74 -21.41 -6.68 2.67
N VAL A 75 -20.81 -5.72 3.38
CA VAL A 75 -21.55 -4.74 4.19
C VAL A 75 -22.42 -3.83 3.32
N LEU A 76 -21.89 -3.31 2.21
CA LEU A 76 -22.65 -2.44 1.31
C LEU A 76 -23.85 -3.16 0.67
N ARG A 77 -23.67 -4.42 0.28
CA ARG A 77 -24.71 -5.32 -0.25
C ARG A 77 -25.68 -5.87 0.81
N ALA A 78 -25.49 -5.51 2.09
CA ALA A 78 -26.27 -6.04 3.22
C ALA A 78 -26.20 -7.58 3.37
N GLU A 79 -25.14 -8.20 2.86
CA GLU A 79 -24.81 -9.61 3.09
C GLU A 79 -24.16 -9.80 4.47
N ILE A 80 -23.45 -8.76 4.94
CA ILE A 80 -22.90 -8.65 6.28
C ILE A 80 -23.69 -7.58 7.03
N ALA A 81 -24.14 -7.90 8.25
CA ALA A 81 -24.93 -6.98 9.06
C ALA A 81 -24.13 -5.72 9.43
N ALA A 82 -24.81 -4.57 9.48
CA ALA A 82 -24.19 -3.29 9.79
C ALA A 82 -23.68 -3.18 11.24
N ASP A 83 -24.17 -4.04 12.14
CA ASP A 83 -23.76 -4.13 13.55
C ASP A 83 -22.64 -5.17 13.78
N ASN A 84 -21.91 -5.53 12.72
CA ASN A 84 -20.84 -6.52 12.77
C ASN A 84 -19.77 -6.23 13.84
N PRO A 85 -19.02 -7.26 14.29
CA PRO A 85 -18.00 -7.11 15.32
C PRO A 85 -16.88 -6.11 14.99
N ARG A 86 -16.68 -5.77 13.72
CA ARG A 86 -15.64 -4.83 13.27
C ARG A 86 -16.13 -3.38 13.24
N LYS A 87 -17.42 -3.14 13.49
CA LYS A 87 -18.08 -1.83 13.42
C LYS A 87 -17.90 -1.14 12.05
N ILE A 88 -17.79 -1.94 10.99
CA ILE A 88 -17.80 -1.44 9.61
C ILE A 88 -19.26 -1.25 9.19
N THR A 89 -19.76 -0.02 9.31
CA THR A 89 -21.07 0.37 8.76
C THR A 89 -20.98 0.59 7.25
N LYS A 90 -22.11 0.87 6.56
CA LYS A 90 -22.07 1.24 5.14
C LYS A 90 -21.24 2.51 4.87
N ALA A 91 -21.34 3.52 5.74
CA ALA A 91 -20.56 4.76 5.59
C ALA A 91 -19.05 4.47 5.76
N ILE A 92 -18.70 3.67 6.77
CA ILE A 92 -17.31 3.26 7.00
C ILE A 92 -16.81 2.40 5.85
N ALA A 93 -17.62 1.47 5.32
CA ALA A 93 -17.24 0.65 4.17
C ALA A 93 -16.89 1.50 2.93
N VAL A 94 -17.64 2.58 2.64
CA VAL A 94 -17.29 3.50 1.54
C VAL A 94 -15.96 4.21 1.79
N ILE A 95 -15.74 4.72 3.01
CA ILE A 95 -14.47 5.40 3.38
C ILE A 95 -13.29 4.42 3.26
N LEU A 96 -13.45 3.21 3.77
CA LEU A 96 -12.43 2.17 3.73
C LEU A 96 -12.15 1.73 2.29
N LEU A 97 -13.16 1.51 1.45
CA LEU A 97 -12.96 1.16 0.04
C LEU A 97 -12.23 2.28 -0.71
N ALA A 98 -12.55 3.55 -0.45
CA ALA A 98 -11.83 4.67 -1.06
C ALA A 98 -10.34 4.68 -0.68
N HIS A 99 -10.01 4.24 0.54
CA HIS A 99 -8.63 4.13 1.01
C HIS A 99 -7.93 2.88 0.45
N TYR A 100 -8.53 1.70 0.63
CA TYR A 100 -7.95 0.42 0.24
C TYR A 100 -7.72 0.28 -1.27
N LEU A 101 -8.50 0.97 -2.11
CA LEU A 101 -8.20 0.97 -3.53
C LEU A 101 -6.96 1.78 -3.88
N GLY A 102 -6.58 2.78 -3.07
CA GLY A 102 -5.26 3.39 -3.15
C GLY A 102 -4.18 2.41 -2.70
N ASP A 103 -4.34 1.84 -1.51
CA ASP A 103 -3.37 0.92 -0.90
C ASP A 103 -3.09 -0.31 -1.79
N ILE A 104 -4.10 -1.01 -2.30
CA ILE A 104 -3.89 -2.23 -3.09
C ILE A 104 -3.21 -1.95 -4.45
N HIS A 105 -3.22 -0.71 -4.91
CA HIS A 105 -2.51 -0.27 -6.12
C HIS A 105 -1.09 0.24 -5.83
N GLN A 106 -0.70 0.34 -4.55
CA GLN A 106 0.66 0.63 -4.11
C GLN A 106 1.44 -0.70 -4.06
N PRO A 107 2.49 -0.90 -4.90
CA PRO A 107 3.16 -2.20 -5.01
C PRO A 107 3.67 -2.81 -3.70
N LEU A 108 4.19 -1.99 -2.79
CA LEU A 108 4.77 -2.38 -1.50
C LEU A 108 3.71 -2.57 -0.40
N HIS A 109 2.43 -2.29 -0.67
CA HIS A 109 1.32 -2.77 0.16
C HIS A 109 0.89 -4.20 -0.22
N VAL A 110 1.44 -4.78 -1.29
CA VAL A 110 1.04 -6.11 -1.79
C VAL A 110 2.21 -7.10 -1.79
N GLY A 111 3.43 -6.63 -2.07
CA GLY A 111 4.61 -7.48 -2.13
C GLY A 111 5.73 -7.01 -1.20
N ALA A 112 6.39 -7.98 -0.57
CA ALA A 112 7.50 -7.80 0.36
C ALA A 112 8.67 -8.73 0.04
N GLU A 113 9.90 -8.29 0.30
CA GLU A 113 11.08 -9.15 0.27
C GLU A 113 11.27 -9.86 1.62
N TYR A 114 11.71 -11.11 1.57
CA TYR A 114 11.99 -11.91 2.74
C TYR A 114 13.45 -12.34 2.75
N PHE A 115 14.06 -12.34 3.93
CA PHE A 115 15.50 -12.60 4.08
C PHE A 115 15.76 -13.75 5.05
N ASN A 116 16.75 -14.57 4.72
CA ASN A 116 17.26 -15.58 5.63
C ASN A 116 18.11 -14.94 6.75
N GLU A 117 18.57 -15.75 7.71
CA GLU A 117 19.42 -15.28 8.82
C GLU A 117 20.76 -14.66 8.38
N ALA A 118 21.21 -14.95 7.14
CA ALA A 118 22.41 -14.35 6.56
C ALA A 118 22.13 -13.01 5.87
N GLY A 119 20.87 -12.55 5.82
CA GLY A 119 20.47 -11.33 5.14
C GLY A 119 20.35 -11.47 3.62
N GLU A 120 20.24 -12.69 3.11
CA GLU A 120 20.06 -12.96 1.67
C GLU A 120 18.58 -13.15 1.35
N PRO A 121 18.08 -12.68 0.19
CA PRO A 121 16.72 -12.92 -0.25
C PRO A 121 16.36 -14.42 -0.23
N SER A 122 15.16 -14.74 0.26
CA SER A 122 14.65 -16.10 0.41
C SER A 122 13.15 -16.16 0.15
N ASP A 123 12.66 -17.28 -0.39
CA ASP A 123 11.23 -17.56 -0.47
C ASP A 123 10.81 -18.43 0.74
N PRO A 124 10.07 -17.86 1.71
CA PRO A 124 9.67 -18.57 2.92
C PRO A 124 8.61 -19.66 2.68
N ASP A 125 7.85 -19.59 1.57
CA ASP A 125 6.86 -20.61 1.22
C ASP A 125 7.50 -21.82 0.51
N ARG A 126 8.72 -21.68 0.00
CA ARG A 126 9.47 -22.74 -0.72
C ARG A 126 10.76 -23.18 -0.05
N GLY A 127 11.13 -22.56 1.07
CA GLY A 127 12.44 -22.73 1.69
C GLY A 127 12.41 -22.70 3.22
N ALA A 128 13.53 -22.26 3.78
CA ALA A 128 13.61 -21.98 5.21
C ALA A 128 12.79 -20.73 5.55
N PRO A 129 12.32 -20.58 6.80
CA PRO A 129 11.65 -19.36 7.24
C PRO A 129 12.51 -18.13 6.92
N GLY A 130 11.85 -17.08 6.43
CA GLY A 130 12.45 -15.78 6.16
C GLY A 130 11.82 -14.69 7.03
N LEU A 131 12.59 -13.65 7.32
CA LEU A 131 12.11 -12.43 7.95
C LEU A 131 11.72 -11.44 6.86
N GLY A 132 10.48 -10.96 6.89
CA GLY A 132 9.99 -9.97 5.93
C GLY A 132 10.56 -8.58 6.20
N ASP A 133 10.59 -7.75 5.16
CA ASP A 133 10.98 -6.34 5.23
C ASP A 133 9.85 -5.36 5.58
N GLU A 134 8.68 -5.91 5.93
CA GLU A 134 7.44 -5.17 6.24
C GLU A 134 6.98 -4.28 5.06
N GLY A 135 6.95 -4.85 3.86
CA GLY A 135 6.61 -4.12 2.62
C GLY A 135 7.64 -3.02 2.35
N GLY A 136 8.91 -3.26 2.68
CA GLY A 136 9.99 -2.27 2.59
C GLY A 136 9.99 -1.19 3.67
N ASN A 137 9.14 -1.25 4.71
CA ASN A 137 9.21 -0.28 5.81
C ASN A 137 10.50 -0.40 6.62
N ALA A 138 11.05 -1.61 6.71
CA ALA A 138 12.29 -1.89 7.44
C ALA A 138 13.56 -1.66 6.60
N LEU A 139 13.43 -1.26 5.34
CA LEU A 139 14.55 -0.96 4.47
C LEU A 139 14.66 0.55 4.25
N SER A 140 15.87 1.10 4.34
CA SER A 140 16.14 2.40 3.74
C SER A 140 16.29 2.27 2.22
N LEU A 141 16.04 3.33 1.45
CA LEU A 141 16.27 3.36 0.01
C LEU A 141 17.42 4.31 -0.33
N VAL A 142 18.35 3.84 -1.15
CA VAL A 142 19.45 4.62 -1.70
C VAL A 142 19.34 4.65 -3.22
N GLN A 143 19.11 5.84 -3.76
CA GLN A 143 19.13 6.08 -5.21
C GLN A 143 20.51 6.57 -5.65
N ASN A 144 20.98 6.07 -6.79
CA ASN A 144 22.28 6.41 -7.34
C ASN A 144 22.29 7.81 -7.96
N ALA A 145 23.48 8.41 -8.03
CA ALA A 145 23.65 9.68 -8.74
C ALA A 145 23.50 9.48 -10.26
N THR A 146 22.94 10.50 -10.92
CA THR A 146 22.87 10.64 -12.38
C THR A 146 23.64 11.89 -12.81
N ALA A 147 23.63 12.23 -14.09
CA ALA A 147 24.20 13.51 -14.54
C ALA A 147 23.36 14.71 -14.05
N GLU A 148 22.07 14.50 -13.84
CA GLU A 148 21.08 15.52 -13.50
C GLU A 148 20.80 15.60 -11.99
N ARG A 149 20.98 14.50 -11.25
CA ARG A 149 20.58 14.36 -9.84
C ARG A 149 21.68 13.75 -8.98
N LYS A 150 21.82 14.22 -7.75
CA LYS A 150 22.75 13.65 -6.76
C LYS A 150 22.21 12.33 -6.21
N ARG A 151 23.11 11.51 -5.65
CA ARG A 151 22.73 10.34 -4.84
C ARG A 151 21.79 10.80 -3.71
N HIS A 152 20.69 10.08 -3.51
CA HIS A 152 19.70 10.43 -2.51
C HIS A 152 19.41 9.25 -1.58
N TYR A 153 19.11 9.56 -0.33
CA TYR A 153 18.82 8.60 0.74
C TYR A 153 17.43 8.87 1.30
N TYR A 154 16.61 7.82 1.36
CA TYR A 154 15.30 7.81 1.96
C TYR A 154 15.30 6.88 3.18
N HIS A 155 14.67 7.32 4.27
CA HIS A 155 14.65 6.56 5.51
C HIS A 155 13.83 5.27 5.45
N SER A 156 12.89 5.17 4.51
CA SER A 156 12.02 4.01 4.32
C SER A 156 11.75 3.82 2.83
N PHE A 157 11.92 2.60 2.35
CA PHE A 157 11.64 2.20 0.97
C PHE A 157 10.13 2.25 0.72
N HIS A 158 9.33 1.81 1.69
CA HIS A 158 7.87 1.94 1.64
C HIS A 158 7.41 3.41 1.58
N ALA A 159 7.91 4.25 2.48
CA ALA A 159 7.49 5.66 2.53
C ALA A 159 7.86 6.44 1.26
N TYR A 160 8.92 6.03 0.56
CA TYR A 160 9.25 6.56 -0.76
C TYR A 160 8.11 6.33 -1.76
N TRP A 161 7.52 5.13 -1.77
CA TRP A 161 6.39 4.78 -2.64
C TRP A 161 5.07 5.42 -2.21
N ASP A 162 4.84 5.63 -0.92
CA ASP A 162 3.63 6.29 -0.44
C ASP A 162 3.63 7.80 -0.71
N LEU A 163 4.79 8.43 -0.59
CA LEU A 163 4.89 9.89 -0.49
C LEU A 163 5.71 10.52 -1.60
N ASP A 164 6.94 10.04 -1.81
CA ASP A 164 7.89 10.72 -2.68
C ASP A 164 7.57 10.48 -4.17
N THR A 165 7.22 9.27 -4.56
CA THR A 165 6.78 8.95 -5.94
C THR A 165 5.53 9.76 -6.36
N VAL A 166 4.56 9.93 -5.45
CA VAL A 166 3.35 10.72 -5.67
C VAL A 166 3.69 12.21 -5.81
N ARG A 167 4.61 12.73 -4.99
CA ARG A 167 5.12 14.11 -5.15
C ARG A 167 5.86 14.28 -6.48
N ASN A 168 6.67 13.30 -6.87
CA ASN A 168 7.40 13.33 -8.14
C ASN A 168 6.43 13.39 -9.33
N LEU A 169 5.31 12.65 -9.27
CA LEU A 169 4.26 12.68 -10.29
C LEU A 169 3.60 14.07 -10.40
N THR A 170 3.42 14.78 -9.29
CA THR A 170 2.71 16.07 -9.29
C THR A 170 3.64 17.25 -9.58
N ILE A 171 4.78 17.36 -8.88
CA ILE A 171 5.64 18.55 -8.89
C ILE A 171 7.10 18.28 -9.24
N GLY A 172 7.46 17.03 -9.58
CA GLY A 172 8.86 16.66 -9.78
C GLY A 172 9.61 16.39 -8.47
N THR A 173 10.94 16.27 -8.55
CA THR A 173 11.75 15.66 -7.48
C THR A 173 11.99 16.56 -6.26
N PRO A 174 12.39 16.01 -5.08
CA PRO A 174 12.54 16.78 -3.84
C PRO A 174 13.49 17.98 -3.90
N ASP A 175 14.43 17.97 -4.84
CA ASP A 175 15.42 19.04 -5.07
C ASP A 175 14.88 20.18 -5.96
N GLU A 176 13.73 20.01 -6.60
CA GLU A 176 13.19 20.97 -7.56
C GLU A 176 12.35 22.07 -6.90
N VAL A 177 11.79 21.82 -5.71
CA VAL A 177 10.92 22.78 -5.00
C VAL A 177 11.36 22.99 -3.54
N PRO A 178 11.76 24.21 -3.14
CA PRO A 178 12.06 24.56 -1.76
C PRO A 178 10.90 24.22 -0.81
N LYS A 179 11.21 23.72 0.39
CA LYS A 179 10.20 23.23 1.36
C LYS A 179 9.07 24.24 1.62
N GLU A 180 9.39 25.53 1.67
CA GLU A 180 8.44 26.62 1.94
C GLU A 180 7.44 26.84 0.79
N GLU A 181 7.80 26.46 -0.43
CA GLU A 181 6.99 26.63 -1.63
C GLU A 181 6.19 25.38 -2.00
N ARG A 182 6.55 24.22 -1.43
CA ARG A 182 5.99 22.90 -1.81
C ARG A 182 4.48 22.88 -1.81
N GLU A 183 3.80 23.36 -0.77
CA GLU A 183 2.33 23.32 -0.72
C GLU A 183 1.67 24.20 -1.78
N ASN A 184 2.24 25.39 -2.04
CA ASN A 184 1.71 26.34 -3.03
C ASN A 184 1.85 25.82 -4.47
N VAL A 185 2.88 25.01 -4.74
CA VAL A 185 3.09 24.35 -6.04
C VAL A 185 2.31 23.04 -6.13
N TYR A 186 2.28 22.27 -5.03
CA TYR A 186 1.66 20.95 -4.98
C TYR A 186 0.15 20.99 -5.17
N ALA A 187 -0.56 21.90 -4.50
CA ALA A 187 -2.01 21.99 -4.60
C ALA A 187 -2.52 22.16 -6.06
N PRO A 188 -2.10 23.19 -6.83
CA PRO A 188 -2.57 23.34 -8.21
C PRO A 188 -2.06 22.23 -9.14
N ALA A 189 -0.86 21.70 -8.93
CA ALA A 189 -0.33 20.60 -9.76
C ALA A 189 -1.11 19.29 -9.54
N LYS A 190 -1.46 18.99 -8.30
CA LYS A 190 -2.32 17.86 -7.94
C LYS A 190 -3.69 17.96 -8.62
N GLU A 191 -4.34 19.14 -8.59
CA GLU A 191 -5.63 19.33 -9.27
C GLU A 191 -5.52 19.10 -10.78
N LYS A 192 -4.40 19.49 -11.40
CA LYS A 192 -4.15 19.22 -12.82
C LYS A 192 -4.04 17.72 -13.11
N VAL A 193 -3.25 16.98 -12.32
CA VAL A 193 -3.12 15.52 -12.47
C VAL A 193 -4.48 14.83 -12.31
N ILE A 194 -5.28 15.25 -11.31
CA ILE A 194 -6.64 14.72 -11.11
C ILE A 194 -7.52 15.02 -12.33
N ALA A 195 -7.49 16.25 -12.86
CA ALA A 195 -8.25 16.62 -14.05
C ALA A 195 -7.87 15.76 -15.27
N ASP A 196 -6.57 15.49 -15.46
CA ASP A 196 -6.06 14.65 -16.54
C ASP A 196 -6.51 13.18 -16.38
N PHE A 197 -6.50 12.63 -15.15
CA PHE A 197 -7.01 11.29 -14.84
C PHE A 197 -8.52 11.16 -15.03
N VAL A 198 -9.29 12.21 -14.76
CA VAL A 198 -10.74 12.19 -14.98
C VAL A 198 -11.06 12.29 -16.48
N ALA A 199 -10.28 13.06 -17.23
CA ALA A 199 -10.52 13.31 -18.66
C ALA A 199 -10.19 12.11 -19.56
N ASN A 200 -9.40 11.15 -19.08
CA ASN A 200 -8.87 10.05 -19.89
C ASN A 200 -9.14 8.71 -19.21
N GLU A 201 -9.55 7.69 -19.95
CA GLU A 201 -9.72 6.34 -19.41
C GLU A 201 -8.34 5.63 -19.36
N PRO A 202 -7.93 5.02 -18.23
CA PRO A 202 -6.68 4.28 -18.14
C PRO A 202 -6.72 3.04 -19.03
N LYS A 203 -5.57 2.45 -19.34
CA LYS A 203 -5.53 1.17 -20.07
C LYS A 203 -5.75 0.01 -19.11
N ASN A 204 -6.48 -1.02 -19.56
CA ASN A 204 -6.66 -2.29 -18.85
C ASN A 204 -7.15 -2.18 -17.39
N TRP A 205 -7.91 -1.14 -17.05
CA TRP A 205 -8.36 -0.92 -15.67
C TRP A 205 -9.57 -1.77 -15.27
N ARG A 206 -10.38 -2.21 -16.24
CA ARG A 206 -11.62 -2.96 -15.96
C ARG A 206 -11.30 -4.33 -15.39
N THR A 207 -12.08 -4.71 -14.38
CA THR A 207 -11.91 -6.01 -13.70
C THR A 207 -13.17 -6.85 -13.93
N PRO A 208 -13.05 -8.06 -14.51
CA PRO A 208 -14.21 -8.89 -14.82
C PRO A 208 -14.79 -9.58 -13.58
N GLY A 209 -16.04 -10.05 -13.69
CA GLY A 209 -16.68 -10.89 -12.68
C GLY A 209 -17.29 -10.12 -11.50
N ASP A 210 -17.55 -10.83 -10.41
CA ASP A 210 -18.13 -10.25 -9.19
C ASP A 210 -17.08 -9.39 -8.46
N PRO A 211 -17.42 -8.12 -8.09
CA PRO A 211 -16.60 -7.27 -7.22
C PRO A 211 -15.96 -7.93 -6.01
N LYS A 212 -16.60 -8.95 -5.41
CA LYS A 212 -16.01 -9.70 -4.28
C LYS A 212 -14.73 -10.47 -4.63
N THR A 213 -14.43 -10.66 -5.92
CA THR A 213 -13.22 -11.35 -6.40
C THR A 213 -12.13 -10.40 -6.89
N TRP A 214 -12.41 -9.09 -6.93
CA TRP A 214 -11.51 -8.13 -7.59
C TRP A 214 -10.24 -7.85 -6.79
N ALA A 215 -10.31 -7.87 -5.46
CA ALA A 215 -9.14 -7.59 -4.63
C ALA A 215 -7.98 -8.55 -4.92
N GLU A 216 -8.25 -9.85 -5.02
CA GLU A 216 -7.23 -10.84 -5.39
C GLU A 216 -6.72 -10.62 -6.82
N GLN A 217 -7.60 -10.25 -7.76
CA GLN A 217 -7.18 -9.93 -9.14
C GLN A 217 -6.24 -8.72 -9.17
N TRP A 218 -6.55 -7.64 -8.44
CA TRP A 218 -5.70 -6.46 -8.35
C TRP A 218 -4.37 -6.76 -7.66
N ALA A 219 -4.38 -7.52 -6.56
CA ALA A 219 -3.15 -7.98 -5.93
C ALA A 219 -2.27 -8.75 -6.94
N ASN A 220 -2.85 -9.69 -7.68
CA ASN A 220 -2.13 -10.46 -8.71
C ASN A 220 -1.60 -9.59 -9.87
N GLU A 221 -2.27 -8.49 -10.21
CA GLU A 221 -1.78 -7.54 -11.21
C GLU A 221 -0.63 -6.67 -10.70
N ILE A 222 -0.60 -6.38 -9.40
CA ILE A 222 0.39 -5.53 -8.75
C ILE A 222 1.66 -6.29 -8.38
N LEU A 223 1.55 -7.59 -8.04
CA LEU A 223 2.70 -8.42 -7.64
C LEU A 223 3.91 -8.38 -8.60
N PRO A 224 3.73 -8.42 -9.95
CA PRO A 224 4.85 -8.24 -10.86
C PRO A 224 5.56 -6.89 -10.72
N ILE A 225 4.82 -5.83 -10.41
CA ILE A 225 5.37 -4.48 -10.18
C ILE A 225 6.09 -4.43 -8.84
N ALA A 226 5.53 -5.04 -7.79
CA ALA A 226 6.16 -5.15 -6.48
C ALA A 226 7.48 -5.91 -6.57
N ARG A 227 7.51 -7.02 -7.32
CA ARG A 227 8.74 -7.74 -7.66
C ARG A 227 9.74 -6.85 -8.41
N GLU A 228 9.30 -6.11 -9.41
CA GLU A 228 10.19 -5.23 -10.15
C GLU A 228 10.79 -4.13 -9.26
N ALA A 229 10.01 -3.61 -8.31
CA ALA A 229 10.48 -2.65 -7.30
C ALA A 229 11.67 -3.20 -6.51
N HIS A 230 11.57 -4.45 -6.04
CA HIS A 230 12.62 -5.11 -5.26
C HIS A 230 13.80 -5.59 -6.11
N THR A 231 13.55 -6.17 -7.29
CA THR A 231 14.63 -6.68 -8.16
C THR A 231 15.49 -5.60 -8.81
N ARG A 232 15.03 -4.35 -8.81
CA ARG A 232 15.84 -3.17 -9.16
C ARG A 232 16.79 -2.75 -8.02
N MET A 233 16.75 -3.42 -6.87
CA MET A 233 17.57 -3.13 -5.70
C MET A 233 18.59 -4.23 -5.45
N ARG A 234 19.75 -3.83 -4.92
CA ARG A 234 20.69 -4.68 -4.21
C ARG A 234 20.52 -4.43 -2.72
N PHE A 235 20.25 -5.48 -1.97
CA PHE A 235 20.09 -5.39 -0.53
C PHE A 235 21.45 -5.48 0.17
N GLU A 236 21.72 -4.55 1.07
CA GLU A 236 22.97 -4.47 1.84
C GLU A 236 22.66 -4.32 3.34
N HIS A 237 23.58 -4.80 4.17
CA HIS A 237 23.50 -4.70 5.63
C HIS A 237 22.20 -5.28 6.23
N VAL A 238 21.60 -6.27 5.58
CA VAL A 238 20.36 -6.89 6.05
C VAL A 238 20.64 -7.76 7.27
N HIS A 239 19.86 -7.55 8.33
CA HIS A 239 19.98 -8.27 9.58
C HIS A 239 18.62 -8.39 10.29
N ARG A 240 18.52 -9.38 11.18
CA ARG A 240 17.38 -9.53 12.09
C ARG A 240 17.30 -8.34 13.05
N GLU A 241 16.15 -7.67 13.10
CA GLU A 241 15.80 -6.70 14.13
C GLU A 241 14.57 -7.19 14.92
N GLU A 242 14.55 -6.92 16.21
CA GLU A 242 13.43 -7.19 17.09
C GLU A 242 13.03 -5.90 17.81
N LYS A 243 11.78 -5.45 17.63
CA LYS A 243 11.28 -4.20 18.19
C LYS A 243 9.79 -4.30 18.47
N ASP A 244 9.39 -3.88 19.66
CA ASP A 244 7.99 -3.89 20.11
C ASP A 244 7.32 -5.27 19.97
N GLY A 245 8.08 -6.34 20.20
CA GLY A 245 7.62 -7.74 20.07
C GLY A 245 7.51 -8.27 18.64
N ARG A 246 7.85 -7.46 17.63
CA ARG A 246 7.92 -7.87 16.22
C ARG A 246 9.35 -8.22 15.83
N VAL A 247 9.51 -9.20 14.94
CA VAL A 247 10.80 -9.62 14.36
C VAL A 247 10.72 -9.45 12.85
N PHE A 248 11.68 -8.72 12.27
CA PHE A 248 11.70 -8.38 10.85
C PHE A 248 13.14 -8.23 10.34
N ALA A 249 13.30 -8.16 9.01
CA ALA A 249 14.59 -7.93 8.36
C ALA A 249 14.78 -6.43 8.12
N LYS A 250 15.87 -5.87 8.64
CA LYS A 250 16.24 -4.46 8.46
C LYS A 250 17.52 -4.33 7.68
N GLY A 251 17.58 -3.34 6.79
CA GLY A 251 18.77 -3.10 5.97
C GLY A 251 18.61 -1.91 5.02
N GLU A 252 19.32 -1.99 3.90
CA GLU A 252 19.38 -0.94 2.88
C GLU A 252 19.09 -1.53 1.50
N ALA A 253 18.17 -0.90 0.76
CA ALA A 253 17.90 -1.18 -0.64
C ALA A 253 18.66 -0.16 -1.51
N HIS A 254 19.72 -0.62 -2.18
CA HIS A 254 20.53 0.23 -3.07
C HIS A 254 20.12 0.01 -4.51
N GLU A 255 19.79 1.09 -5.21
CA GLU A 255 19.45 1.03 -6.62
C GLU A 255 20.53 0.32 -7.45
N ILE A 256 20.10 -0.59 -8.33
CA ILE A 256 20.95 -1.18 -9.35
C ILE A 256 20.87 -0.31 -10.60
N GLY A 257 22.00 0.28 -10.99
CA GLY A 257 22.05 1.17 -12.14
C GLY A 257 21.46 2.54 -11.81
N THR A 258 20.57 3.05 -12.67
CA THR A 258 19.90 4.35 -12.52
C THR A 258 18.51 4.29 -13.14
N GLY A 259 17.63 5.22 -12.77
CA GLY A 259 16.31 5.40 -13.39
C GLY A 259 15.14 4.84 -12.58
N TYR A 260 15.39 4.37 -11.36
CA TYR A 260 14.36 3.91 -10.44
C TYR A 260 13.32 4.99 -10.15
N LEU A 261 13.77 6.24 -10.00
CA LEU A 261 12.87 7.36 -9.79
C LEU A 261 11.88 7.53 -10.94
N ASP A 262 12.38 7.61 -12.18
CA ASP A 262 11.52 7.89 -13.33
C ASP A 262 10.58 6.70 -13.61
N TRP A 263 11.06 5.47 -13.42
CA TRP A 263 10.25 4.26 -13.50
C TRP A 263 9.14 4.21 -12.44
N SER A 264 9.47 4.40 -11.15
CA SER A 264 8.49 4.34 -10.07
C SER A 264 7.47 5.47 -10.14
N THR A 265 7.86 6.67 -10.61
CA THR A 265 6.94 7.77 -10.88
C THR A 265 5.95 7.44 -12.00
N ALA A 266 6.41 6.80 -13.08
CA ALA A 266 5.52 6.35 -14.15
C ALA A 266 4.54 5.27 -13.67
N VAL A 267 5.02 4.29 -12.89
CA VAL A 267 4.19 3.26 -12.27
C VAL A 267 3.10 3.88 -11.39
N VAL A 268 3.46 4.80 -10.49
CA VAL A 268 2.47 5.46 -9.61
C VAL A 268 1.46 6.28 -10.41
N GLY A 269 1.88 6.90 -11.51
CA GLY A 269 0.96 7.55 -12.46
C GLY A 269 -0.08 6.59 -13.02
N ASP A 270 0.35 5.42 -13.51
CA ASP A 270 -0.55 4.42 -14.07
C ASP A 270 -1.48 3.79 -13.02
N GLU A 271 -0.94 3.46 -11.84
CA GLU A 271 -1.70 2.74 -10.80
C GLU A 271 -2.67 3.64 -10.04
N LEU A 272 -2.32 4.91 -9.74
CA LEU A 272 -3.28 5.87 -9.19
C LEU A 272 -4.44 6.14 -10.15
N HIS A 273 -4.14 6.20 -11.45
CA HIS A 273 -5.14 6.39 -12.47
C HIS A 273 -6.11 5.20 -12.53
N LYS A 274 -5.61 3.97 -12.51
CA LYS A 274 -6.45 2.75 -12.41
C LYS A 274 -7.27 2.73 -11.12
N ALA A 275 -6.67 3.04 -9.97
CA ALA A 275 -7.32 3.00 -8.67
C ALA A 275 -8.59 3.85 -8.62
N GLY A 276 -8.53 5.09 -9.14
CA GLY A 276 -9.68 6.00 -9.18
C GLY A 276 -10.84 5.46 -10.04
N TRP A 277 -10.53 4.95 -11.23
CA TRP A 277 -11.54 4.38 -12.13
C TRP A 277 -12.13 3.07 -11.59
N ARG A 278 -11.30 2.21 -10.99
CA ARG A 278 -11.73 0.97 -10.32
C ARG A 278 -12.63 1.25 -9.13
N LEU A 279 -12.35 2.32 -8.36
CA LEU A 279 -13.22 2.75 -7.26
C LEU A 279 -14.58 3.18 -7.77
N ALA A 280 -14.61 3.99 -8.84
CA ALA A 280 -15.87 4.41 -9.43
C ALA A 280 -16.72 3.23 -9.93
N ASP A 281 -16.13 2.26 -10.66
CA ASP A 281 -16.85 1.08 -11.14
C ASP A 281 -17.27 0.14 -10.01
N LEU A 282 -16.42 -0.05 -9.00
CA LEU A 282 -16.78 -0.85 -7.81
C LEU A 282 -18.02 -0.25 -7.13
N LEU A 283 -18.01 1.05 -6.86
CA LEU A 283 -19.14 1.73 -6.21
C LEU A 283 -20.40 1.67 -7.07
N GLN A 284 -20.30 1.84 -8.40
CA GLN A 284 -21.44 1.68 -9.32
C GLN A 284 -22.05 0.28 -9.32
N LYS A 285 -21.25 -0.77 -9.06
CA LYS A 285 -21.74 -2.16 -9.04
C LYS A 285 -22.26 -2.61 -7.67
N VAL A 286 -21.98 -1.87 -6.61
CA VAL A 286 -22.19 -2.30 -5.23
C VAL A 286 -23.22 -1.45 -4.48
N LEU A 287 -23.42 -0.20 -4.89
CA LEU A 287 -24.48 0.70 -4.39
C LEU A 287 -25.75 0.60 -5.24
#